data_AF-A0A1N6RPL9-F1
#
_entry.id   AF-A0A1N6RPL9-F1
#
_cell.length_a   1.000
_cell.length_b   1.000
_cell.length_c   1.000
_cell.angle_alpha   90.00
_cell.angle_beta   90.00
_cell.angle_gamma   90.00
#
_symmetry.space_group_name_H-M   'P 1'
#
loop_
_entity.id
_entity.type
_entity.pdbx_description
1 polymer ?
#
loop_
_entity_poly.entity_id
_entity_poly.type
_entity_poly.pdbx_seq_one_letter_code
_entity_poly.pdbx_strand_id
1 'polypeptide(L)'
;MKTMLCIHLIPIITEKIMGLEITSGMLAEFKGSEPEAYETYKKIFQNINVVLAANNLEPHNEPEEMENEALQFGGFPYSFLHHLRRFLAHVWENEGDENWKPKPFSPNEDPGVDSILEDHYSYMESHLLTHSDAEGFYLPVKMPEVLFDIEEARVPGAMIGSSYSLLEELKGLTKHLGIELDDNNDIMNIQQLNEIIQKNGDFWIEILVCASLIDAAKFSINNHTAILFN
;
A
#
# COMPACT_ATOMS: atom_id res chain seq x y z
N MET A 1 17.03 -16.89 -0.60
CA MET A 1 16.35 -16.80 0.70
C MET A 1 16.22 -15.30 1.01
N LYS A 2 15.18 -14.65 0.50
CA LYS A 2 14.95 -13.22 0.76
C LYS A 2 14.50 -13.11 2.21
N THR A 3 15.30 -12.45 3.04
CA THR A 3 14.94 -12.16 4.44
C THR A 3 13.83 -11.13 4.39
N MET A 4 12.58 -11.58 4.36
CA MET A 4 11.40 -10.72 4.44
C MET A 4 11.47 -9.90 5.74
N LEU A 5 11.02 -8.64 5.73
CA LEU A 5 10.82 -7.90 6.99
C LEU A 5 10.03 -8.83 7.92
N CYS A 6 10.54 -9.07 9.13
CA CYS A 6 9.92 -10.07 10.01
C CYS A 6 8.62 -9.48 10.57
N ILE A 7 7.53 -9.64 9.83
CA ILE A 7 6.17 -9.28 10.23
C ILE A 7 5.59 -10.30 11.23
N HIS A 8 6.45 -11.04 11.95
CA HIS A 8 5.99 -11.95 13.00
C HIS A 8 5.38 -11.10 14.12
N LEU A 9 4.06 -10.97 14.01
CA LEU A 9 3.13 -10.22 14.83
C LEU A 9 3.54 -10.24 16.30
N ILE A 10 3.76 -9.04 16.84
CA ILE A 10 3.70 -8.81 18.28
C ILE A 10 2.28 -9.24 18.71
N PRO A 11 2.11 -10.14 19.70
CA PRO A 11 0.79 -10.42 20.24
C PRO A 11 0.35 -9.20 21.05
N ILE A 12 -0.33 -8.25 20.40
CA ILE A 12 -0.99 -7.15 21.09
C ILE A 12 -2.28 -7.70 21.70
N ILE A 13 -2.27 -7.75 23.03
CA ILE A 13 -3.34 -8.25 23.88
C ILE A 13 -4.54 -7.29 23.82
N THR A 14 -5.68 -7.84 23.38
CA THR A 14 -7.08 -7.42 23.65
C THR A 14 -7.45 -5.94 23.45
N GLU A 15 -7.63 -5.56 22.20
CA GLU A 15 -8.78 -4.77 21.73
C GLU A 15 -9.05 -5.24 20.30
N LYS A 16 -10.30 -5.15 19.81
CA LYS A 16 -10.64 -5.60 18.45
C LYS A 16 -10.08 -4.58 17.45
N ILE A 17 -8.76 -4.56 17.30
CA ILE A 17 -8.04 -3.75 16.32
C ILE A 17 -8.42 -4.33 14.97
N MET A 18 -9.10 -3.55 14.13
CA MET A 18 -9.30 -3.93 12.74
C MET A 18 -7.92 -3.93 12.08
N GLY A 19 -7.44 -5.12 11.72
CA GLY A 19 -6.22 -5.29 10.94
C GLY A 19 -6.47 -4.88 9.50
N LEU A 20 -5.44 -4.38 8.85
CA LEU A 20 -5.35 -4.22 7.40
C LEU A 20 -4.45 -5.34 6.89
N GLU A 21 -5.01 -6.24 6.11
CA GLU A 21 -4.26 -7.25 5.35
C GLU A 21 -3.91 -6.68 3.97
N ILE A 22 -2.69 -6.97 3.52
CA ILE A 22 -2.20 -6.59 2.19
C ILE A 22 -1.83 -7.87 1.47
N THR A 23 -2.55 -8.14 0.38
CA THR A 23 -2.43 -9.40 -0.36
C THR A 23 -2.27 -9.14 -1.86
N SER A 24 -1.63 -10.08 -2.56
CA SER A 24 -1.47 -10.00 -4.02
C SER A 24 -1.38 -11.38 -4.67
N GLY A 25 -2.06 -11.57 -5.81
CA GLY A 25 -2.17 -12.88 -6.48
C GLY A 25 -3.42 -13.68 -6.12
N MET A 26 -4.52 -12.99 -5.80
CA MET A 26 -5.70 -13.57 -5.15
C MET A 26 -6.45 -14.58 -6.04
N LEU A 27 -6.54 -14.32 -7.34
CA LEU A 27 -7.20 -15.27 -8.24
C LEU A 27 -6.44 -16.59 -8.32
N ALA A 28 -5.11 -16.53 -8.37
CA ALA A 28 -4.27 -17.72 -8.32
C ALA A 28 -4.43 -18.48 -7.00
N GLU A 29 -4.53 -17.77 -5.87
CA GLU A 29 -4.79 -18.37 -4.57
C GLU A 29 -6.17 -19.06 -4.50
N PHE A 30 -7.24 -18.33 -4.82
CA PHE A 30 -8.62 -18.80 -4.60
C PHE A 30 -9.10 -19.83 -5.62
N LYS A 31 -8.51 -19.91 -6.82
CA LYS A 31 -8.98 -20.81 -7.89
C LYS A 31 -9.11 -22.28 -7.46
N GLY A 32 -8.25 -22.74 -6.56
CA GLY A 32 -8.29 -24.11 -6.03
C GLY A 32 -8.83 -24.22 -4.60
N SER A 33 -8.66 -23.19 -3.77
CA SER A 33 -8.98 -23.24 -2.33
C SER A 33 -10.38 -22.71 -2.00
N GLU A 34 -10.81 -21.64 -2.66
CA GLU A 34 -12.04 -20.89 -2.34
C GLU A 34 -12.81 -20.47 -3.61
N PRO A 35 -13.55 -21.40 -4.25
CA PRO A 35 -14.21 -21.13 -5.53
C PRO A 35 -15.22 -19.97 -5.50
N GLU A 36 -15.91 -19.75 -4.38
CA GLU A 36 -16.85 -18.64 -4.23
C GLU A 36 -16.14 -17.29 -4.19
N ALA A 37 -15.02 -17.20 -3.48
CA ALA A 37 -14.17 -16.01 -3.46
C ALA A 37 -13.58 -15.76 -4.85
N TYR A 38 -13.08 -16.80 -5.52
CA TYR A 38 -12.57 -16.72 -6.88
C TYR A 38 -13.58 -16.12 -7.87
N GLU A 39 -14.82 -16.61 -7.91
CA GLU A 39 -15.87 -16.08 -8.79
C GLU A 39 -16.28 -14.64 -8.42
N THR A 40 -16.20 -14.29 -7.14
CA THR A 40 -16.46 -12.93 -6.67
C THR A 40 -15.38 -11.97 -7.15
N TYR A 41 -14.10 -12.30 -6.96
CA TYR A 41 -12.99 -11.47 -7.41
C TYR A 41 -12.89 -11.40 -8.93
N LYS A 42 -13.24 -12.46 -9.68
CA LYS A 42 -13.35 -12.37 -11.15
C LYS A 42 -14.33 -11.30 -11.61
N LYS A 43 -15.49 -11.19 -10.95
CA LYS A 43 -16.47 -10.12 -11.25
C LYS A 43 -15.93 -8.75 -10.88
N ILE A 44 -15.21 -8.63 -9.77
CA ILE A 44 -14.56 -7.37 -9.38
C ILE A 44 -13.54 -6.95 -10.45
N PHE A 45 -12.67 -7.85 -10.92
CA PHE A 45 -11.73 -7.55 -12.00
C PHE A 45 -12.42 -7.22 -13.33
N GLN A 46 -13.59 -7.82 -13.61
CA GLN A 46 -14.41 -7.40 -14.75
C GLN A 46 -14.88 -5.95 -14.60
N ASN A 47 -15.35 -5.53 -13.42
CA ASN A 47 -15.74 -4.15 -13.15
C ASN A 47 -14.55 -3.19 -13.24
N ILE A 48 -13.40 -3.57 -12.66
CA ILE A 48 -12.14 -2.82 -12.80
C ILE A 48 -11.81 -2.58 -14.28
N ASN A 49 -11.93 -3.60 -15.13
CA ASN A 49 -11.65 -3.47 -16.56
C ASN A 49 -12.64 -2.55 -17.30
N VAL A 50 -13.89 -2.46 -16.83
CA VAL A 50 -14.84 -1.46 -17.35
C VAL A 50 -14.39 -0.04 -16.97
N VAL A 51 -13.93 0.17 -15.72
CA VAL A 51 -13.39 1.47 -15.27
C VAL A 51 -12.13 1.85 -16.04
N LEU A 52 -11.21 0.91 -16.26
CA LEU A 52 -10.00 1.12 -17.08
C LEU A 52 -10.35 1.53 -18.51
N ALA A 53 -11.28 0.81 -19.15
CA ALA A 53 -11.72 1.11 -20.51
C ALA A 53 -12.38 2.50 -20.62
N ALA A 54 -13.18 2.90 -19.63
CA ALA A 54 -13.79 4.24 -19.58
C ALA A 54 -12.74 5.37 -19.50
N ASN A 55 -11.55 5.06 -18.98
CA ASN A 55 -10.42 5.97 -18.88
C ASN A 55 -9.38 5.79 -20.00
N ASN A 56 -9.71 5.05 -21.07
CA ASN A 56 -8.83 4.75 -22.21
C ASN A 56 -7.54 4.01 -21.82
N LEU A 57 -7.60 3.14 -20.82
CA LEU A 57 -6.51 2.28 -20.39
C LEU A 57 -6.74 0.85 -20.84
N GLU A 58 -5.64 0.12 -21.06
CA GLU A 58 -5.67 -1.30 -21.37
C GLU A 58 -6.22 -2.10 -20.19
N PRO A 59 -6.97 -3.20 -20.45
CA PRO A 59 -7.51 -4.03 -19.39
C PRO A 59 -6.39 -4.75 -18.62
N HIS A 60 -6.58 -4.85 -17.32
CA HIS A 60 -5.78 -5.67 -16.42
C HIS A 60 -6.33 -7.10 -16.38
N ASN A 61 -5.50 -8.09 -16.72
CA ASN A 61 -5.84 -9.50 -16.60
C ASN A 61 -5.12 -10.07 -15.39
N GLU A 62 -5.81 -10.14 -14.25
CA GLU A 62 -5.25 -10.72 -13.03
C GLU A 62 -4.85 -12.19 -13.26
N PRO A 63 -3.59 -12.58 -12.95
CA PRO A 63 -3.12 -13.95 -13.09
C PRO A 63 -3.95 -14.95 -12.30
N GLU A 64 -4.44 -15.98 -12.97
CA GLU A 64 -5.11 -17.12 -12.34
C GLU A 64 -4.14 -18.24 -11.93
N GLU A 65 -2.88 -18.13 -12.33
CA GLU A 65 -1.79 -19.08 -12.04
C GLU A 65 -0.51 -18.29 -11.82
N MET A 66 0.31 -18.69 -10.85
CA MET A 66 1.57 -18.03 -10.50
C MET A 66 2.68 -19.05 -10.28
N GLU A 67 3.90 -18.67 -10.67
CA GLU A 67 5.10 -19.49 -10.41
C GLU A 67 5.54 -19.42 -8.94
N ASN A 68 5.26 -18.29 -8.29
CA ASN A 68 5.55 -18.03 -6.88
C ASN A 68 4.25 -18.08 -6.06
N GLU A 69 4.37 -18.31 -4.76
CA GLU A 69 3.24 -18.20 -3.84
C GLU A 69 2.68 -16.76 -3.86
N ALA A 70 1.36 -16.65 -3.72
CA ALA A 70 0.68 -15.38 -3.53
C ALA A 70 1.29 -14.66 -2.32
N LEU A 71 1.40 -13.34 -2.43
CA LEU A 71 1.95 -12.53 -1.36
C LEU A 71 0.88 -12.31 -0.30
N GLN A 72 1.20 -12.66 0.94
CA GLN A 72 0.43 -12.30 2.11
C GLN A 72 1.35 -11.56 3.09
N PHE A 73 1.13 -10.26 3.26
CA PHE A 73 1.74 -9.54 4.37
C PHE A 73 0.99 -9.87 5.66
N GLY A 74 1.73 -10.10 6.75
CA GLY A 74 1.16 -10.03 8.08
C GLY A 74 0.53 -8.65 8.25
N GLY A 75 -0.78 -8.62 8.49
CA GLY A 75 -1.49 -7.34 8.59
C GLY A 75 -0.98 -6.48 9.73
N PHE A 76 -1.16 -5.16 9.60
CA PHE A 76 -0.93 -4.20 10.67
C PHE A 76 -2.24 -3.50 11.03
N PRO A 77 -2.36 -2.87 12.21
CA PRO A 77 -3.54 -2.08 12.55
C PRO A 77 -3.84 -1.08 11.43
N TYR A 78 -5.08 -1.04 10.95
CA TYR A 78 -5.45 -0.16 9.83
C TYR A 78 -5.08 1.32 10.10
N SER A 79 -5.14 1.77 11.36
CA SER A 79 -4.74 3.13 11.75
C SER A 79 -3.28 3.47 11.43
N PHE A 80 -2.39 2.48 11.26
CA PHE A 80 -0.99 2.69 10.90
C PHE A 80 -0.84 3.29 9.51
N LEU A 81 -1.80 3.06 8.60
CA LEU A 81 -1.79 3.68 7.29
C LEU A 81 -1.84 5.21 7.38
N HIS A 82 -2.62 5.76 8.32
CA HIS A 82 -2.71 7.21 8.53
C HIS A 82 -1.38 7.83 8.98
N HIS A 83 -0.56 7.10 9.73
CA HIS A 83 0.76 7.59 10.12
C HIS A 83 1.64 7.83 8.88
N LEU A 84 1.68 6.86 7.97
CA LEU A 84 2.45 6.98 6.73
C LEU A 84 1.90 8.10 5.83
N ARG A 85 0.58 8.22 5.71
CA ARG A 85 -0.06 9.27 4.90
C ARG A 85 0.21 10.67 5.44
N ARG A 86 0.09 10.87 6.76
CA ARG A 86 0.48 12.14 7.39
C ARG A 86 1.95 12.44 7.15
N PHE A 87 2.83 11.44 7.28
CA PHE A 87 4.25 11.61 7.01
C PHE A 87 4.52 12.03 5.56
N LEU A 88 3.85 11.42 4.58
CA LEU A 88 3.95 11.79 3.16
C LEU A 88 3.57 13.25 2.92
N ALA A 89 2.43 13.69 3.46
CA ALA A 89 1.96 15.07 3.34
C ALA A 89 3.01 16.07 3.88
N HIS A 90 3.58 15.80 5.05
CA HIS A 90 4.65 16.65 5.61
C HIS A 90 5.94 16.63 4.80
N VAL A 91 6.31 15.51 4.19
CA VAL A 91 7.46 15.44 3.27
C VAL A 91 7.24 16.32 2.05
N TRP A 92 6.02 16.32 1.48
CA TRP A 92 5.68 17.16 0.33
C TRP A 92 5.57 18.64 0.65
N GLU A 93 4.94 19.01 1.77
CA GLU A 93 4.85 20.41 2.21
C GLU A 93 6.24 21.04 2.39
N ASN A 94 7.23 20.24 2.76
CA ASN A 94 8.60 20.68 2.98
C ASN A 94 9.53 20.33 1.79
N GLU A 95 8.97 19.96 0.63
CA GLU A 95 9.74 19.72 -0.58
C GLU A 95 10.41 21.02 -1.04
N GLY A 96 11.74 21.08 -0.91
CA GLY A 96 12.54 22.26 -1.25
C GLY A 96 13.20 22.96 -0.06
N ASP A 97 12.83 22.61 1.19
CA ASP A 97 13.60 23.03 2.37
C ASP A 97 14.73 22.02 2.65
N GLU A 98 15.93 22.34 2.19
CA GLU A 98 17.13 21.51 2.41
C GLU A 98 17.50 21.32 3.91
N ASN A 99 17.00 22.18 4.80
CA ASN A 99 17.27 22.11 6.23
C ASN A 99 16.19 21.36 7.01
N TRP A 100 15.05 21.08 6.37
CA TRP A 100 13.97 20.37 7.02
C TRP A 100 14.37 18.92 7.29
N LYS A 101 14.03 18.46 8.50
CA LYS A 101 14.19 17.07 8.91
C LYS A 101 12.92 16.63 9.62
N PRO A 102 12.37 15.47 9.28
CA PRO A 102 11.19 14.97 9.96
C PRO A 102 11.52 14.77 11.45
N LYS A 103 10.56 15.08 12.30
CA LYS A 103 10.58 14.73 13.72
C LYS A 103 9.41 13.80 14.01
N PRO A 104 9.57 12.81 14.90
CA PRO A 104 8.45 11.96 15.29
C PRO A 104 7.28 12.80 15.79
N PHE A 105 6.09 12.49 15.29
CA PHE A 105 4.85 13.09 15.77
C PHE A 105 4.57 12.66 17.22
N SER A 106 3.75 13.43 17.92
CA SER A 106 3.37 13.07 19.28
C SER A 106 2.52 11.79 19.26
N PRO A 107 2.77 10.82 20.15
CA PRO A 107 1.92 9.61 20.23
C PRO A 107 0.50 9.89 20.70
N ASN A 108 0.21 11.10 21.19
CA ASN A 108 -1.12 11.53 21.62
C ASN A 108 -1.91 12.24 20.51
N GLU A 109 -1.29 12.51 19.35
CA GLU A 109 -1.95 13.15 18.22
C GLU A 109 -2.59 12.09 17.31
N ASP A 110 -3.83 12.34 16.90
CA ASP A 110 -4.50 11.49 15.92
C ASP A 110 -3.81 11.63 14.55
N PRO A 111 -3.27 10.56 13.95
CA PRO A 111 -2.62 10.63 12.64
C PRO A 111 -3.59 10.97 11.49
N GLY A 112 -4.91 10.81 11.68
CA GLY A 112 -5.92 11.16 10.69
C GLY A 112 -6.38 12.62 10.74
N VAL A 113 -5.98 13.39 11.76
CA VAL A 113 -6.41 14.79 11.96
C VAL A 113 -5.20 15.71 11.88
N ASP A 114 -4.88 16.16 10.67
CA ASP A 114 -3.74 17.04 10.38
C ASP A 114 -4.08 17.94 9.19
N SER A 115 -3.93 19.26 9.35
CA SER A 115 -4.35 20.24 8.32
C SER A 115 -3.52 20.13 7.03
N ILE A 116 -2.24 19.77 7.12
CA ILE A 116 -1.38 19.60 5.95
C ILE A 116 -1.83 18.35 5.20
N LEU A 117 -2.15 17.27 5.93
CA LEU A 117 -2.73 16.07 5.33
C LEU A 117 -4.09 16.36 4.65
N GLU A 118 -4.97 17.12 5.29
CA GLU A 118 -6.27 17.52 4.72
C GLU A 118 -6.11 18.33 3.43
N ASP A 119 -5.18 19.29 3.39
CA ASP A 119 -4.87 20.08 2.20
C ASP A 119 -4.39 19.17 1.06
N HIS A 120 -3.50 18.21 1.35
CA HIS A 120 -3.00 17.29 0.34
C HIS A 120 -4.06 16.29 -0.17
N TYR A 121 -4.98 15.83 0.67
CA TYR A 121 -6.10 15.01 0.22
C TYR A 121 -6.97 15.72 -0.83
N SER A 122 -7.10 17.06 -0.73
CA SER A 122 -7.97 17.82 -1.63
C SER A 122 -7.53 17.82 -3.10
N TYR A 123 -6.25 17.54 -3.37
CA TYR A 123 -5.73 17.45 -4.74
C TYR A 123 -6.11 16.14 -5.43
N MET A 124 -6.37 15.06 -4.68
CA MET A 124 -6.76 13.74 -5.21
C MET A 124 -5.76 13.08 -6.17
N GLU A 125 -4.53 13.59 -6.28
CA GLU A 125 -3.52 13.10 -7.25
C GLU A 125 -2.71 11.91 -6.72
N SER A 126 -2.49 11.85 -5.40
CA SER A 126 -1.67 10.80 -4.78
C SER A 126 -2.37 9.46 -4.77
N HIS A 127 -1.68 8.41 -5.17
CA HIS A 127 -2.17 7.05 -5.05
C HIS A 127 -2.13 6.53 -3.62
N LEU A 128 -1.17 6.94 -2.78
CA LEU A 128 -1.14 6.56 -1.36
C LEU A 128 -2.20 7.28 -0.54
N LEU A 129 -2.40 8.60 -0.75
CA LEU A 129 -3.39 9.38 -0.03
C LEU A 129 -4.81 9.09 -0.57
N THR A 130 -4.99 9.14 -1.88
CA THR A 130 -6.31 9.01 -2.53
C THR A 130 -6.63 7.55 -2.82
N HIS A 131 -6.53 6.70 -1.81
CA HIS A 131 -6.97 5.32 -1.88
C HIS A 131 -7.82 5.02 -0.67
N SER A 132 -8.76 4.09 -0.81
CA SER A 132 -9.55 3.70 0.34
C SER A 132 -8.69 3.02 1.41
N ASP A 133 -9.23 3.09 2.59
CA ASP A 133 -8.55 2.95 3.85
C ASP A 133 -8.41 1.46 4.24
N ALA A 134 -9.45 0.69 3.96
CA ALA A 134 -9.56 -0.71 4.34
C ALA A 134 -10.04 -1.62 3.20
N GLU A 135 -10.39 -1.06 2.05
CA GLU A 135 -10.87 -1.78 0.88
C GLU A 135 -10.30 -1.11 -0.36
N GLY A 136 -9.90 -1.85 -1.39
CA GLY A 136 -9.49 -1.22 -2.66
C GLY A 136 -8.26 -1.88 -3.27
N PHE A 137 -7.96 -1.46 -4.50
CA PHE A 137 -6.97 -2.12 -5.34
C PHE A 137 -5.88 -1.17 -5.81
N TYR A 138 -4.63 -1.64 -5.76
CA TYR A 138 -3.56 -1.10 -6.60
C TYR A 138 -3.29 -2.07 -7.75
N LEU A 139 -3.32 -1.57 -8.98
CA LEU A 139 -3.07 -2.38 -10.17
C LEU A 139 -1.65 -2.17 -10.69
N PRO A 140 -1.02 -3.20 -11.29
CA PRO A 140 0.24 -3.08 -12.01
C PRO A 140 0.02 -2.44 -13.39
N VAL A 141 -0.73 -1.33 -13.43
CA VAL A 141 -1.06 -0.52 -14.60
C VAL A 141 -0.59 0.91 -14.30
N LYS A 142 0.12 1.54 -15.24
CA LYS A 142 0.53 2.94 -15.08
C LYS A 142 -0.69 3.83 -15.24
N MET A 143 -1.00 4.59 -14.20
CA MET A 143 -2.11 5.55 -14.19
C MET A 143 -1.57 6.86 -13.65
N PRO A 144 -1.82 7.99 -14.35
CA PRO A 144 -1.32 9.28 -13.90
C PRO A 144 -2.06 9.79 -12.64
N GLU A 145 -3.29 9.31 -12.44
CA GLU A 145 -4.17 9.69 -11.34
C GLU A 145 -4.93 8.45 -10.85
N VAL A 146 -5.49 8.53 -9.64
CA VAL A 146 -6.40 7.51 -9.10
C VAL A 146 -7.68 7.48 -9.92
N LEU A 147 -8.15 6.28 -10.24
CA LEU A 147 -9.44 6.11 -10.90
C LEU A 147 -10.54 5.89 -9.87
N PHE A 148 -11.70 6.48 -10.14
CA PHE A 148 -12.90 6.25 -9.37
C PHE A 148 -13.82 5.28 -10.10
N ASP A 149 -14.54 4.49 -9.32
CA ASP A 149 -15.56 3.62 -9.86
C ASP A 149 -16.71 4.40 -10.52
N ILE A 150 -17.48 3.73 -11.36
CA ILE A 150 -18.63 4.32 -12.05
C ILE A 150 -19.89 3.55 -11.68
N GLU A 151 -21.07 4.15 -11.91
CA GLU A 151 -22.35 3.55 -11.52
C GLU A 151 -22.55 2.15 -12.12
N GLU A 152 -22.11 1.97 -13.37
CA GLU A 152 -22.20 0.73 -14.12
C GLU A 152 -21.18 -0.33 -13.68
N ALA A 153 -20.12 0.07 -12.96
CA ALA A 153 -19.00 -0.80 -12.59
C ALA A 153 -18.40 -0.38 -11.25
N ARG A 154 -19.09 -0.76 -10.17
CA ARG A 154 -18.63 -0.51 -8.80
C ARG A 154 -17.49 -1.42 -8.39
N VAL A 155 -16.53 -0.88 -7.65
CA VAL A 155 -15.41 -1.64 -7.08
C VAL A 155 -15.30 -1.40 -5.57
N PRO A 156 -14.85 -2.40 -4.77
CA PRO A 156 -14.56 -2.20 -3.36
C PRO A 156 -13.64 -1.00 -3.13
N GLY A 157 -13.94 -0.19 -2.11
CA GLY A 157 -13.21 1.06 -1.83
C GLY A 157 -13.44 2.20 -2.84
N ALA A 158 -14.21 2.00 -3.92
CA ALA A 158 -14.53 2.97 -4.97
C ALA A 158 -13.34 3.64 -5.70
N MET A 159 -12.11 3.27 -5.36
CA MET A 159 -10.87 3.87 -5.84
C MET A 159 -9.91 2.78 -6.32
N ILE A 160 -9.22 3.05 -7.41
CA ILE A 160 -8.24 2.15 -8.02
C ILE A 160 -6.92 2.91 -8.16
N GLY A 161 -5.92 2.48 -7.40
CA GLY A 161 -4.56 3.01 -7.42
C GLY A 161 -3.64 2.28 -8.39
N SER A 162 -2.49 2.88 -8.69
CA SER A 162 -1.42 2.27 -9.49
C SER A 162 -0.31 1.79 -8.57
N SER A 163 0.09 0.52 -8.70
CA SER A 163 1.26 -0.01 -8.00
C SER A 163 2.55 0.69 -8.43
N TYR A 164 2.62 1.19 -9.67
CA TYR A 164 3.77 1.97 -10.13
C TYR A 164 3.85 3.33 -9.44
N SER A 165 2.74 4.09 -9.44
CA SER A 165 2.71 5.40 -8.80
C SER A 165 2.87 5.29 -7.28
N LEU A 166 2.22 4.29 -6.66
CA LEU A 166 2.42 3.96 -5.25
C LEU A 166 3.90 3.70 -4.93
N LEU A 167 4.59 2.88 -5.72
CA LEU A 167 6.00 2.58 -5.50
C LEU A 167 6.87 3.85 -5.59
N GLU A 168 6.62 4.72 -6.56
CA GLU A 168 7.39 5.98 -6.68
C GLU A 168 7.13 6.95 -5.52
N GLU A 169 5.88 7.07 -5.05
CA GLU A 169 5.55 7.86 -3.85
C GLU A 169 6.29 7.32 -2.61
N LEU A 170 6.27 6.01 -2.40
CA LEU A 170 6.95 5.36 -1.28
C LEU A 170 8.48 5.52 -1.35
N LYS A 171 9.07 5.42 -2.55
CA LYS A 171 10.49 5.69 -2.78
C LYS A 171 10.87 7.10 -2.37
N GLY A 172 9.99 8.09 -2.59
CA GLY A 172 10.18 9.46 -2.12
C GLY A 172 10.36 9.58 -0.61
N LEU A 173 9.79 8.66 0.17
CA LEU A 173 9.86 8.64 1.63
C LEU A 173 11.12 7.95 2.17
N THR A 174 11.71 7.04 1.40
CA THR A 174 12.80 6.17 1.88
C THR A 174 13.97 6.94 2.48
N LYS A 175 14.40 8.03 1.85
CA LYS A 175 15.49 8.90 2.35
C LYS A 175 15.21 9.50 3.73
N HIS A 176 13.94 9.80 4.01
CA HIS A 176 13.50 10.42 5.26
C HIS A 176 13.30 9.40 6.37
N LEU A 177 12.95 8.17 6.01
CA LEU A 177 12.74 7.04 6.92
C LEU A 177 14.01 6.19 7.12
N GLY A 178 15.10 6.50 6.42
CA GLY A 178 16.34 5.73 6.48
C GLY A 178 16.22 4.33 5.86
N ILE A 179 15.30 4.14 4.91
CA ILE A 179 15.15 2.89 4.16
C ILE A 179 16.13 2.94 2.98
N GLU A 180 17.02 1.95 2.88
CA GLU A 180 17.99 1.85 1.79
C GLU A 180 17.48 0.85 0.74
N LEU A 181 17.42 1.28 -0.53
CA LEU A 181 16.99 0.44 -1.65
C LEU A 181 18.17 0.17 -2.61
N ASP A 182 18.20 -1.01 -3.22
CA ASP A 182 19.05 -1.30 -4.38
C ASP A 182 18.39 -0.89 -5.71
N ASP A 183 19.09 -1.17 -6.83
CA ASP A 183 18.60 -0.85 -8.19
C ASP A 183 17.30 -1.60 -8.56
N ASN A 184 16.97 -2.69 -7.86
CA ASN A 184 15.73 -3.46 -8.02
C ASN A 184 14.68 -3.06 -6.98
N ASN A 185 14.90 -1.95 -6.27
CA ASN A 185 14.09 -1.48 -5.14
C ASN A 185 14.02 -2.50 -3.98
N ASP A 186 14.94 -3.46 -3.87
CA ASP A 186 15.01 -4.39 -2.72
C ASP A 186 15.59 -3.64 -1.51
N ILE A 187 14.96 -3.82 -0.34
CA ILE A 187 15.40 -3.17 0.90
C ILE A 187 16.71 -3.81 1.38
N MET A 188 17.75 -2.99 1.56
CA MET A 188 19.11 -3.45 1.85
C MET A 188 19.43 -3.50 3.35
N ASN A 189 18.83 -2.60 4.13
CA ASN A 189 19.13 -2.44 5.57
C ASN A 189 18.06 -3.06 6.50
N ILE A 190 17.44 -4.16 6.06
CA ILE A 190 16.33 -4.86 6.75
C ILE A 190 16.61 -5.12 8.24
N GLN A 191 17.85 -5.54 8.59
CA GLN A 191 18.19 -5.81 9.99
C GLN A 191 18.05 -4.56 10.87
N GLN A 192 18.53 -3.41 10.40
CA GLN A 192 18.47 -2.15 11.15
C GLN A 192 17.02 -1.67 11.29
N LEU A 193 16.23 -1.76 10.21
CA LEU A 193 14.81 -1.40 10.24
C LEU A 193 14.03 -2.29 11.21
N ASN A 194 14.27 -3.61 11.19
CA ASN A 194 13.65 -4.53 12.14
C ASN A 194 14.00 -4.18 13.60
N GLU A 195 15.22 -3.76 13.89
CA GLU A 195 15.60 -3.33 15.23
C GLU A 195 14.84 -2.06 15.68
N ILE A 196 14.61 -1.11 14.77
CA ILE A 196 13.80 0.09 15.04
C ILE A 196 12.35 -0.31 15.33
N ILE A 197 11.77 -1.17 14.46
CA ILE A 197 10.39 -1.65 14.58
C ILE A 197 10.17 -2.40 15.90
N GLN A 198 11.04 -3.33 16.24
CA GLN A 198 10.91 -4.14 17.46
C GLN A 198 11.05 -3.32 18.76
N LYS A 199 11.79 -2.21 18.71
CA LYS A 199 12.01 -1.32 19.86
C LYS A 199 11.01 -0.16 19.91
N ASN A 200 10.06 -0.08 18.97
CA ASN A 200 9.17 1.06 18.78
C ASN A 200 9.95 2.39 18.72
N GLY A 201 11.07 2.40 17.97
CA GLY A 201 11.92 3.59 17.81
C GLY A 201 11.28 4.68 16.94
N ASP A 202 12.00 5.76 16.67
CA ASP A 202 11.50 6.86 15.86
C ASP A 202 10.97 6.37 14.49
N PHE A 203 9.77 6.82 14.13
CA PHE A 203 9.08 6.48 12.87
C PHE A 203 8.84 4.98 12.62
N TRP A 204 8.84 4.16 13.67
CA TRP A 204 8.74 2.71 13.49
C TRP A 204 7.47 2.26 12.74
N ILE A 205 6.35 2.98 12.89
CA ILE A 205 5.09 2.70 12.19
C ILE A 205 5.23 3.03 10.71
N GLU A 206 5.70 4.24 10.40
CA GLU A 206 5.90 4.72 9.05
C GLU A 206 6.91 3.83 8.29
N ILE A 207 8.00 3.41 8.95
CA ILE A 207 8.97 2.45 8.40
C ILE A 207 8.31 1.12 8.08
N LEU A 208 7.56 0.54 9.04
CA LEU A 208 6.89 -0.74 8.86
C LEU A 208 5.93 -0.71 7.66
N VAL A 209 5.04 0.29 7.62
CA VAL A 209 4.04 0.43 6.55
C VAL A 209 4.71 0.71 5.20
N CYS A 210 5.68 1.63 5.15
CA CYS A 210 6.37 1.99 3.92
C CYS A 210 7.12 0.80 3.33
N ALA A 211 7.90 0.08 4.15
CA ALA A 211 8.63 -1.11 3.71
C ALA A 211 7.68 -2.21 3.20
N SER A 212 6.56 -2.43 3.89
CA SER A 212 5.57 -3.44 3.50
C SER A 212 4.91 -3.10 2.16
N LEU A 213 4.54 -1.82 1.95
CA LEU A 213 3.95 -1.37 0.69
C LEU A 213 4.95 -1.33 -0.47
N ILE A 214 6.24 -1.06 -0.22
CA ILE A 214 7.29 -1.15 -1.25
C ILE A 214 7.37 -2.59 -1.77
N ASP A 215 7.47 -3.57 -0.86
CA ASP A 215 7.55 -4.97 -1.25
C ASP A 215 6.25 -5.43 -1.94
N ALA A 216 5.07 -4.99 -1.48
CA ALA A 216 3.78 -5.28 -2.11
C ALA A 216 3.67 -4.70 -3.53
N ALA A 217 4.03 -3.43 -3.71
CA ALA A 217 4.04 -2.76 -5.01
C ALA A 217 4.99 -3.44 -6.00
N LYS A 218 6.18 -3.81 -5.55
CA LYS A 218 7.13 -4.57 -6.37
C LYS A 218 6.63 -5.95 -6.73
N PHE A 219 6.04 -6.67 -5.78
CA PHE A 219 5.49 -7.99 -6.04
C PHE A 219 4.38 -7.90 -7.08
N SER A 220 3.46 -6.94 -6.91
CA SER A 220 2.39 -6.62 -7.85
C SER A 220 2.93 -6.35 -9.26
N ILE A 221 3.92 -5.47 -9.38
CA ILE A 221 4.53 -5.11 -10.68
C ILE A 221 5.22 -6.31 -11.34
N ASN A 222 6.02 -7.07 -10.58
CA ASN A 222 6.83 -8.15 -11.13
C ASN A 222 6.02 -9.38 -11.52
N ASN A 223 4.90 -9.63 -10.84
CA ASN A 223 4.05 -10.79 -11.10
C ASN A 223 2.76 -10.41 -11.86
N HIS A 224 2.58 -9.14 -12.21
CA HIS A 224 1.36 -8.62 -12.85
C HIS A 224 0.09 -8.90 -12.04
N THR A 225 0.17 -8.83 -10.71
CA THR A 225 -0.96 -9.06 -9.81
C THR A 225 -1.42 -7.75 -9.17
N ALA A 226 -2.71 -7.61 -8.85
CA ALA A 226 -3.20 -6.48 -8.08
C ALA A 226 -2.82 -6.63 -6.59
N ILE A 227 -2.68 -5.51 -5.89
CA ILE A 227 -2.67 -5.46 -4.43
C ILE A 227 -4.11 -5.25 -3.98
N LEU A 228 -4.56 -6.02 -2.99
CA LEU A 228 -5.82 -5.76 -2.27
C LEU A 228 -5.52 -5.33 -0.83
N PHE A 229 -6.31 -4.36 -0.36
CA PHE A 229 -6.48 -4.03 1.05
C PHE A 229 -7.78 -4.69 1.56
N ASN A 230 -7.69 -5.49 2.63
CA ASN A 230 -8.83 -6.23 3.20
C ASN A 230 -8.73 -6.51 4.70
#